data_AF-A0A161WR31-F1
#
_entry.id   AF-A0A161WR31-F1
#
_cell.length_a   1.000
_cell.length_b   1.000
_cell.length_c   1.000
_cell.angle_alpha   90.00
_cell.angle_beta   90.00
_cell.angle_gamma   90.00
#
_symmetry.space_group_name_H-M   'P 1'
#
loop_
_entity.id
_entity.type
_entity.pdbx_description
1 polymer ?
#
loop_
_entity_poly.entity_id
_entity_poly.type
_entity_poly.pdbx_seq_one_letter_code
_entity_poly.pdbx_strand_id
1 'polypeptide(L)'
;MKFSLIAVGFAALAAAAPLSGRQNNVFSTQTFNDLSISGGTAGTAEQEALDKLSGLPTDLTQVSKADLDFLNSVNQIANDAEKEAFNPAIEAATGEEADALQRGKIKNKVLKLTATVMKLQAQQAQGQDVTAKMAEEQKKLDNNIAQDVAEAGNESTALDFEASTA
;
A
#
# COMPACT_ATOMS: atom_id res chain seq x y z
N MET A 1 -26.52 -10.50 -75.54
CA MET A 1 -25.57 -10.43 -74.41
C MET A 1 -25.82 -9.14 -73.64
N LYS A 2 -26.41 -9.21 -72.44
CA LYS A 2 -26.41 -8.10 -71.46
C LYS A 2 -26.68 -8.71 -70.08
N PHE A 3 -25.59 -8.99 -69.37
CA PHE A 3 -25.62 -9.47 -67.98
C PHE A 3 -25.76 -8.25 -67.06
N SER A 4 -26.86 -8.19 -66.29
CA SER A 4 -26.97 -7.28 -65.15
C SER A 4 -26.38 -7.97 -63.92
N LEU A 5 -25.26 -7.45 -63.42
CA LEU A 5 -24.70 -7.81 -62.12
C LEU A 5 -25.32 -6.90 -61.05
N ILE A 6 -26.11 -7.49 -60.16
CA ILE A 6 -26.58 -6.84 -58.93
C ILE A 6 -25.47 -7.00 -57.89
N ALA A 7 -24.84 -5.89 -57.51
CA ALA A 7 -23.86 -5.86 -56.43
C ALA A 7 -24.59 -5.83 -55.08
N VAL A 8 -24.48 -6.91 -54.31
CA VAL A 8 -24.96 -7.00 -52.93
C VAL A 8 -23.96 -6.27 -52.03
N GLY A 9 -24.40 -5.17 -51.42
CA GLY A 9 -23.61 -4.39 -50.48
C GLY A 9 -23.41 -5.14 -49.16
N PHE A 10 -22.16 -5.36 -48.77
CA PHE A 10 -21.78 -5.83 -47.45
C PHE A 10 -21.82 -4.64 -46.47
N ALA A 11 -22.80 -4.61 -45.57
CA ALA A 11 -22.79 -3.69 -44.44
C ALA A 11 -21.88 -4.27 -43.34
N ALA A 12 -20.67 -3.71 -43.21
CA ALA A 12 -19.79 -4.04 -42.10
C ALA A 12 -20.31 -3.38 -40.82
N LEU A 13 -20.86 -4.19 -39.91
CA LEU A 13 -21.23 -3.76 -38.57
C LEU A 13 -19.93 -3.61 -37.75
N ALA A 14 -19.45 -2.39 -37.60
CA ALA A 14 -18.35 -2.09 -36.67
C ALA A 14 -18.87 -2.21 -35.24
N ALA A 15 -18.68 -3.37 -34.61
CA ALA A 15 -18.90 -3.54 -33.18
C ALA A 15 -17.82 -2.73 -32.44
N ALA A 16 -18.17 -1.54 -31.94
CA ALA A 16 -17.35 -0.83 -30.98
C ALA A 16 -17.31 -1.66 -29.69
N ALA A 17 -16.23 -2.41 -29.49
CA ALA A 17 -15.95 -3.04 -28.21
C ALA A 17 -15.86 -1.91 -27.16
N PRO A 18 -16.49 -2.07 -25.97
CA PRO A 18 -16.24 -1.15 -24.88
C PRO A 18 -14.73 -1.18 -24.62
N LEU A 19 -14.07 -0.04 -24.78
CA LEU A 19 -12.75 0.18 -24.23
C LEU A 19 -12.95 0.01 -22.73
N SER A 20 -12.66 -1.18 -22.19
CA SER A 20 -12.45 -1.36 -20.77
C SER A 20 -11.53 -0.23 -20.36
N GLY A 21 -12.08 0.76 -19.65
CA GLY A 21 -11.33 1.95 -19.26
C GLY A 21 -10.03 1.46 -18.65
N ARG A 22 -8.89 1.95 -19.17
CA ARG A 22 -7.58 1.71 -18.55
C ARG A 22 -7.79 2.04 -17.07
N GLN A 23 -7.81 1.03 -16.20
CA GLN A 23 -7.88 1.29 -14.77
C GLN A 23 -6.64 2.12 -14.46
N ASN A 24 -6.87 3.32 -13.95
CA ASN A 24 -5.81 4.29 -13.71
C ASN A 24 -5.12 3.91 -12.39
N ASN A 25 -4.47 2.74 -12.38
CA ASN A 25 -3.72 2.25 -11.25
C ASN A 25 -2.56 3.20 -11.02
N VAL A 26 -2.41 3.63 -9.78
CA VAL A 26 -1.38 4.60 -9.40
C VAL A 26 -0.16 3.89 -8.83
N PHE A 27 -0.38 2.71 -8.27
CA PHE A 27 0.69 1.86 -7.77
C PHE A 27 1.09 0.80 -8.79
N SER A 28 2.38 0.48 -8.79
CA SER A 28 2.98 -0.66 -9.47
C SER A 28 3.60 -1.60 -8.45
N THR A 29 3.92 -2.83 -8.85
CA THR A 29 4.67 -3.78 -8.03
C THR A 29 5.92 -3.12 -7.43
N GLN A 30 6.08 -3.23 -6.11
CA GLN A 30 7.26 -2.76 -5.38
C GLN A 30 7.75 -3.85 -4.43
N THR A 31 9.05 -3.86 -4.16
CA THR A 31 9.62 -4.74 -3.12
C THR A 31 9.37 -4.14 -1.73
N PHE A 32 9.48 -4.97 -0.68
CA PHE A 32 9.48 -4.47 0.69
C PHE A 32 10.62 -3.47 0.90
N ASN A 33 11.82 -3.75 0.40
CA ASN A 33 12.98 -2.87 0.56
C ASN A 33 12.77 -1.50 -0.10
N ASP A 34 12.07 -1.44 -1.25
CA ASP A 34 11.70 -0.18 -1.90
C ASP A 34 10.67 0.61 -1.10
N LEU A 35 9.73 -0.08 -0.44
CA LEU A 35 8.66 0.52 0.35
C LEU A 35 9.08 0.88 1.77
N SER A 36 10.10 0.20 2.30
CA SER A 36 10.51 0.27 3.69
C SER A 36 10.85 1.71 4.11
N ILE A 37 10.35 2.07 5.30
CA ILE A 37 10.65 3.32 5.99
C ILE A 37 11.36 3.07 7.32
N SER A 38 11.87 1.86 7.54
CA SER A 38 12.41 1.43 8.84
C SER A 38 13.77 2.03 9.20
N GLY A 39 14.51 2.53 8.22
CA GLY A 39 15.83 3.14 8.43
C GLY A 39 15.78 4.63 8.79
N GLY A 40 16.93 5.16 9.20
CA GLY A 40 17.17 6.59 9.34
C GLY A 40 16.97 7.08 10.77
N THR A 41 16.13 8.10 10.94
CA THR A 41 15.82 8.69 12.25
C THR A 41 14.34 8.47 12.55
N ALA A 42 14.02 8.18 13.82
CA ALA A 42 12.63 8.12 14.27
C ALA A 42 12.01 9.52 14.38
N GLY A 43 10.68 9.59 14.37
CA GLY A 43 9.89 10.80 14.57
C GLY A 43 9.20 11.36 13.32
N THR A 44 9.43 10.75 12.15
CA THR A 44 8.87 11.17 10.85
C THR A 44 8.12 10.05 10.11
N ALA A 45 7.82 8.92 10.78
CA ALA A 45 7.28 7.74 10.12
C ALA A 45 5.92 7.97 9.45
N GLU A 46 5.05 8.83 10.00
CA GLU A 46 3.77 9.17 9.39
C GLU A 46 3.97 9.80 8.01
N GLN A 47 4.82 10.83 7.93
CA GLN A 47 5.11 11.52 6.68
C GLN A 47 5.78 10.58 5.67
N GLU A 48 6.76 9.79 6.10
CA GLU A 48 7.43 8.83 5.24
C GLU A 48 6.47 7.78 4.66
N ALA A 49 5.53 7.28 5.48
CA ALA A 49 4.51 6.34 5.03
C ALA A 49 3.55 6.98 4.01
N LEU A 50 3.12 8.23 4.25
CA LEU A 50 2.27 8.97 3.32
C LEU A 50 2.99 9.25 2.00
N ASP A 51 4.28 9.57 2.03
CA ASP A 51 5.07 9.81 0.83
C ASP A 51 5.20 8.53 -0.02
N LYS A 52 5.49 7.38 0.62
CA LYS A 52 5.58 6.07 -0.05
C LYS A 52 4.26 5.60 -0.65
N LEU A 53 3.15 5.98 -0.04
CA LEU A 53 1.79 5.57 -0.45
C LEU A 53 1.02 6.71 -1.11
N SER A 54 1.72 7.72 -1.60
CA SER A 54 1.11 8.83 -2.33
C SER A 54 0.65 8.41 -3.74
N GLY A 55 -0.37 9.08 -4.25
CA GLY A 55 -0.81 8.91 -5.65
C GLY A 55 -2.26 8.50 -5.83
N LEU A 56 -2.97 8.05 -4.79
CA LEU A 56 -4.40 7.75 -4.89
C LEU A 56 -5.20 8.97 -5.41
N PRO A 57 -6.29 8.74 -6.17
CA PRO A 57 -7.16 9.82 -6.62
C PRO A 57 -7.81 10.54 -5.43
N THR A 58 -8.05 11.85 -5.59
CA THR A 58 -8.80 12.64 -4.59
C THR A 58 -10.21 12.10 -4.37
N ASP A 59 -10.86 11.61 -5.43
CA ASP A 59 -12.12 10.88 -5.32
C ASP A 59 -11.84 9.39 -5.05
N LEU A 60 -11.95 9.00 -3.78
CA LEU A 60 -11.67 7.63 -3.34
C LEU A 60 -12.64 6.58 -3.91
N THR A 61 -13.78 7.00 -4.47
CA THR A 61 -14.69 6.08 -5.17
C THR A 61 -14.06 5.51 -6.45
N GLN A 62 -13.05 6.21 -7.00
CA GLN A 62 -12.35 5.83 -8.23
C GLN A 62 -11.11 4.96 -8.00
N VAL A 63 -10.75 4.64 -6.74
CA VAL A 63 -9.60 3.78 -6.43
C VAL A 63 -9.81 2.41 -7.06
N SER A 64 -8.82 1.96 -7.83
CA SER A 64 -8.94 0.71 -8.57
C SER A 64 -8.83 -0.50 -7.64
N LYS A 65 -9.33 -1.66 -8.10
CA LYS A 65 -9.14 -2.92 -7.39
C LYS A 65 -7.66 -3.27 -7.23
N ALA A 66 -6.83 -2.97 -8.24
CA ALA A 66 -5.40 -3.21 -8.18
C ALA A 66 -4.69 -2.33 -7.12
N ASP A 67 -5.10 -1.06 -6.96
CA ASP A 67 -4.55 -0.20 -5.91
C ASP A 67 -4.99 -0.68 -4.52
N LEU A 68 -6.22 -1.17 -4.36
CA LEU A 68 -6.68 -1.81 -3.11
C LEU A 68 -5.88 -3.07 -2.78
N ASP A 69 -5.57 -3.88 -3.81
CA ASP A 69 -4.77 -5.10 -3.66
C ASP A 69 -3.31 -4.77 -3.35
N PHE A 70 -2.74 -3.74 -3.97
CA PHE A 70 -1.43 -3.22 -3.63
C PHE A 70 -1.36 -2.81 -2.15
N LEU A 71 -2.29 -1.98 -1.67
CA LEU A 71 -2.34 -1.56 -0.27
C LEU A 71 -2.49 -2.75 0.68
N ASN A 72 -3.23 -3.78 0.28
CA ASN A 72 -3.33 -5.01 1.04
C ASN A 72 -2.00 -5.79 1.05
N SER A 73 -1.29 -5.86 -0.06
CA SER A 73 0.02 -6.49 -0.14
C SER A 73 1.06 -5.74 0.70
N VAL A 74 1.06 -4.41 0.72
CA VAL A 74 1.92 -3.62 1.63
C VAL A 74 1.69 -4.05 3.09
N ASN A 75 0.42 -4.20 3.51
CA ASN A 75 0.12 -4.69 4.86
C ASN A 75 0.70 -6.09 5.12
N GLN A 76 0.54 -7.01 4.17
CA GLN A 76 0.99 -8.40 4.30
C GLN A 76 2.51 -8.49 4.39
N ILE A 77 3.24 -7.89 3.45
CA ILE A 77 4.70 -7.97 3.43
C ILE A 77 5.32 -7.27 4.64
N ALA A 78 4.75 -6.15 5.11
CA ALA A 78 5.20 -5.47 6.32
C ALA A 78 4.91 -6.29 7.59
N ASN A 79 3.80 -7.02 7.62
CA ASN A 79 3.49 -7.95 8.69
C ASN A 79 4.46 -9.15 8.70
N ASP A 80 4.85 -9.64 7.53
CA ASP A 80 5.78 -10.78 7.42
C ASP A 80 7.20 -10.35 7.79
N ALA A 81 7.66 -9.17 7.33
CA ALA A 81 8.90 -8.57 7.79
C ALA A 81 8.93 -8.36 9.32
N GLU A 82 7.80 -7.98 9.94
CA GLU A 82 7.71 -7.87 11.40
C GLU A 82 8.01 -9.23 12.08
N LYS A 83 7.42 -10.31 11.57
CA LYS A 83 7.54 -11.65 12.15
C LYS A 83 8.87 -12.32 11.87
N GLU A 84 9.39 -12.17 10.66
CA GLU A 84 10.50 -12.97 10.13
C GLU A 84 11.83 -12.22 10.13
N ALA A 85 11.81 -10.88 10.13
CA ALA A 85 13.03 -10.06 10.19
C ALA A 85 13.15 -9.32 11.53
N PHE A 86 12.19 -8.46 11.87
CA PHE A 86 12.31 -7.61 13.07
C PHE A 86 12.26 -8.39 14.38
N ASN A 87 11.28 -9.27 14.58
CA ASN A 87 11.17 -10.00 15.85
C ASN A 87 12.45 -10.82 16.15
N PRO A 88 13.00 -11.64 15.21
CA PRO A 88 14.23 -12.38 15.47
C PRO A 88 15.44 -11.47 15.69
N ALA A 89 15.57 -10.37 14.94
CA ALA A 89 16.68 -9.43 15.08
C ALA A 89 16.66 -8.74 16.45
N ILE A 90 15.48 -8.29 16.90
CA ILE A 90 15.32 -7.64 18.21
C ILE A 90 15.60 -8.64 19.34
N GLU A 91 15.15 -9.89 19.23
CA GLU A 91 15.42 -10.93 20.22
C GLU A 91 16.92 -11.26 20.34
N ALA A 92 17.67 -11.13 19.24
CA ALA A 92 19.12 -11.39 19.21
C ALA A 92 19.97 -10.19 19.64
N ALA A 93 19.43 -8.97 19.60
CA ALA A 93 20.14 -7.74 19.93
C ALA A 93 19.96 -7.35 21.41
N THR A 94 20.82 -6.45 21.89
CA THR A 94 20.69 -5.87 23.24
C THR A 94 21.08 -4.40 23.25
N GLY A 95 20.60 -3.66 24.27
CA GLY A 95 20.90 -2.24 24.41
C GLY A 95 20.45 -1.42 23.21
N GLU A 96 21.24 -0.44 22.82
CA GLU A 96 20.89 0.52 21.76
C GLU A 96 20.60 -0.16 20.41
N GLU A 97 21.24 -1.29 20.10
CA GLU A 97 20.96 -2.04 18.87
C GLU A 97 19.53 -2.58 18.85
N ALA A 98 19.07 -3.14 19.98
CA ALA A 98 17.69 -3.62 20.12
C ALA A 98 16.70 -2.46 20.07
N ASP A 99 17.03 -1.33 20.69
CA ASP A 99 16.18 -0.13 20.68
C ASP A 99 16.07 0.46 19.26
N ALA A 100 17.18 0.52 18.50
CA ALA A 100 17.19 0.97 17.11
C ALA A 100 16.38 0.06 16.17
N LEU A 101 16.47 -1.26 16.37
CA LEU A 101 15.64 -2.23 15.65
C LEU A 101 14.16 -2.12 16.04
N GLN A 102 13.86 -1.86 17.31
CA GLN A 102 12.50 -1.64 17.78
C GLN A 102 11.88 -0.37 17.18
N ARG A 103 12.66 0.71 17.03
CA ARG A 103 12.24 1.91 16.28
C ARG A 103 11.99 1.58 14.81
N GLY A 104 12.87 0.82 14.16
CA GLY A 104 12.66 0.37 12.78
C GLY A 104 11.36 -0.44 12.61
N LYS A 105 11.07 -1.32 13.57
CA LYS A 105 9.80 -2.07 13.63
C LYS A 105 8.60 -1.15 13.82
N ILE A 106 8.69 -0.11 14.64
CA ILE A 106 7.62 0.88 14.82
C ILE A 106 7.34 1.60 13.50
N LYS A 107 8.36 2.09 12.80
CA LYS A 107 8.20 2.72 11.48
C LYS A 107 7.56 1.75 10.47
N ASN A 108 7.98 0.48 10.44
CA ASN A 108 7.34 -0.56 9.63
C ASN A 108 5.85 -0.75 9.96
N LYS A 109 5.48 -0.72 11.25
CA LYS A 109 4.08 -0.78 11.68
C LYS A 109 3.28 0.45 11.26
N VAL A 110 3.87 1.64 11.26
CA VAL A 110 3.23 2.86 10.73
C VAL A 110 2.93 2.67 9.24
N LEU A 111 3.88 2.24 8.41
CA LEU A 111 3.63 1.94 6.98
C LEU A 111 2.50 0.93 6.79
N LYS A 112 2.53 -0.19 7.51
CA LYS A 112 1.52 -1.24 7.48
C LYS A 112 0.11 -0.70 7.77
N LEU A 113 0.00 0.11 8.81
CA LEU A 113 -1.28 0.63 9.29
C LEU A 113 -1.79 1.78 8.41
N THR A 114 -0.91 2.64 7.89
CA THR A 114 -1.25 3.66 6.89
C THR A 114 -1.84 3.02 5.64
N ALA A 115 -1.21 1.98 5.08
CA ALA A 115 -1.77 1.25 3.95
C ALA A 115 -3.15 0.63 4.26
N THR A 116 -3.31 0.12 5.48
CA THR A 116 -4.58 -0.48 5.94
C THR A 116 -5.68 0.57 6.05
N VAL A 117 -5.40 1.72 6.66
CA VAL A 117 -6.36 2.82 6.81
C VAL A 117 -6.74 3.40 5.45
N MET A 118 -5.78 3.65 4.55
CA MET A 118 -6.05 4.13 3.19
C MET A 118 -6.96 3.17 2.42
N LYS A 119 -6.71 1.86 2.53
CA LYS A 119 -7.58 0.83 1.93
C LYS A 119 -8.99 0.90 2.50
N LEU A 120 -9.15 0.99 3.82
CA LEU A 120 -10.45 1.07 4.47
C LEU A 120 -11.21 2.35 4.10
N GLN A 121 -10.53 3.49 4.01
CA GLN A 121 -11.12 4.75 3.54
C GLN A 121 -11.67 4.63 2.12
N ALA A 122 -10.91 3.99 1.21
CA ALA A 122 -11.36 3.72 -0.15
C ALA A 122 -12.55 2.74 -0.17
N GLN A 123 -12.50 1.66 0.61
CA GLN A 123 -13.61 0.71 0.73
C GLN A 123 -14.87 1.38 1.28
N GLN A 124 -14.74 2.26 2.27
CA GLN A 124 -15.85 3.03 2.83
C GLN A 124 -16.45 3.98 1.79
N ALA A 125 -15.61 4.70 1.03
CA ALA A 125 -16.06 5.56 -0.06
C ALA A 125 -16.81 4.76 -1.15
N GLN A 126 -16.41 3.51 -1.37
CA GLN A 126 -17.07 2.58 -2.30
C GLN A 126 -18.30 1.87 -1.68
N GLY A 127 -18.74 2.28 -0.49
CA GLY A 127 -20.00 1.82 0.12
C GLY A 127 -19.89 0.59 1.02
N GLN A 128 -18.69 0.13 1.36
CA GLN A 128 -18.50 -0.97 2.33
C GLN A 128 -18.64 -0.45 3.77
N ASP A 129 -19.35 -1.18 4.63
CA ASP A 129 -19.37 -0.87 6.06
C ASP A 129 -18.10 -1.40 6.74
N VAL A 130 -17.14 -0.49 6.93
CA VAL A 130 -15.86 -0.75 7.59
C VAL A 130 -15.65 0.12 8.82
N THR A 131 -16.70 0.78 9.30
CA THR A 131 -16.60 1.86 10.32
C THR A 131 -15.88 1.40 11.59
N ALA A 132 -16.28 0.24 12.14
CA ALA A 132 -15.67 -0.30 13.35
C ALA A 132 -14.19 -0.69 13.13
N LYS A 133 -13.89 -1.33 11.99
CA LYS A 133 -12.54 -1.74 11.65
C LYS A 133 -11.63 -0.54 11.38
N MET A 134 -12.14 0.50 10.72
CA MET A 134 -11.41 1.74 10.49
C MET A 134 -11.05 2.43 11.80
N ALA A 135 -11.97 2.50 12.76
CA ALA A 135 -11.68 3.06 14.09
C ALA A 135 -10.61 2.25 14.85
N GLU A 136 -10.65 0.91 14.75
CA GLU A 136 -9.65 0.04 15.37
C GLU A 136 -8.25 0.25 14.76
N GLU A 137 -8.15 0.20 13.43
CA GLU A 137 -6.87 0.35 12.72
C GLU A 137 -6.32 1.77 12.84
N GLN A 138 -7.16 2.81 12.84
CA GLN A 138 -6.74 4.19 13.11
C GLN A 138 -6.14 4.33 14.51
N LYS A 139 -6.78 3.76 15.54
CA LYS A 139 -6.24 3.79 16.90
C LYS A 139 -4.88 3.10 17.00
N LYS A 140 -4.69 1.99 16.28
CA LYS A 140 -3.37 1.33 16.19
C LYS A 140 -2.37 2.23 15.48
N LEU A 141 -2.74 2.88 14.38
CA LEU A 141 -1.88 3.79 13.64
C LEU A 141 -1.41 4.94 14.53
N ASP A 142 -2.36 5.65 15.16
CA ASP A 142 -2.10 6.78 16.06
C ASP A 142 -1.13 6.40 17.19
N ASN A 143 -1.32 5.21 17.78
CA ASN A 143 -0.43 4.72 18.84
C ASN A 143 1.00 4.49 18.35
N ASN A 144 1.20 3.96 17.14
CA ASN A 144 2.55 3.73 16.60
C ASN A 144 3.20 5.04 16.12
N ILE A 145 2.41 5.99 15.60
CA ILE A 145 2.90 7.34 15.29
C ILE A 145 3.36 8.02 16.59
N ALA A 146 2.58 7.94 17.67
CA ALA A 146 2.98 8.51 18.95
C ALA A 146 4.26 7.87 19.52
N GLN A 147 4.45 6.56 19.33
CA GLN A 147 5.68 5.87 19.71
C GLN A 147 6.88 6.32 18.87
N ASP A 148 6.72 6.48 17.56
CA ASP A 148 7.77 7.00 16.67
C ASP A 148 8.16 8.44 17.06
N VAL A 149 7.18 9.31 17.30
CA VAL A 149 7.40 10.70 17.73
C VAL A 149 8.07 10.79 19.09
N ALA A 150 7.76 9.88 20.02
CA ALA A 150 8.41 9.84 21.33
C ALA A 150 9.92 9.53 21.22
N GLU A 151 10.32 8.83 20.16
CA GLU A 151 11.70 8.45 19.86
C GLU A 151 12.38 9.43 18.88
N ALA A 152 11.78 10.60 18.63
CA ALA A 152 12.26 11.55 17.64
C ALA A 152 13.74 11.93 17.85
N GLY A 153 14.52 11.81 16.77
CA GLY A 153 15.97 12.10 16.80
C GLY A 153 16.85 10.89 17.07
N ASN A 154 16.31 9.76 17.53
CA ASN A 154 17.06 8.52 17.72
C ASN A 154 17.20 7.73 16.42
N GLU A 155 18.26 6.93 16.31
CA GLU A 155 18.56 6.12 15.12
C GLU A 155 17.56 4.96 14.97
N SER A 156 17.05 4.75 13.77
CA SER A 156 16.15 3.65 13.43
C SER A 156 16.82 2.72 12.43
N THR A 157 16.91 1.43 12.76
CA THR A 157 17.62 0.44 11.94
C THR A 157 16.69 -0.22 10.92
N ALA A 158 17.05 -0.14 9.65
CA ALA A 158 16.39 -0.89 8.58
C ALA A 158 16.81 -2.36 8.59
N LEU A 159 15.89 -3.23 8.20
CA LEU A 159 16.18 -4.62 7.84
C LEU A 159 15.69 -4.88 6.43
N ASP A 160 16.49 -5.62 5.67
CA ASP A 160 16.08 -6.12 4.36
C ASP A 160 15.13 -7.31 4.53
N PHE A 161 14.12 -7.39 3.68
CA PHE A 161 13.20 -8.52 3.63
C PHE A 161 12.75 -8.77 2.19
N GLU A 162 12.88 -10.02 1.74
CA GLU A 162 12.58 -10.41 0.37
C GLU A 162 11.08 -10.70 0.22
N ALA A 163 10.32 -9.67 -0.15
CA ALA A 163 8.92 -9.78 -0.52
C ALA A 163 8.55 -8.67 -1.52
N SER A 164 7.49 -8.90 -2.29
CA SER A 164 6.97 -7.92 -3.25
C SER A 164 5.47 -7.82 -3.16
N THR A 165 4.93 -6.65 -3.48
CA THR A 165 3.49 -6.49 -3.68
C THR A 165 3.02 -7.27 -4.91
N ALA A 166 1.76 -7.70 -4.91
CA ALA A 166 1.16 -8.36 -6.07
C ALA A 166 0.99 -7.42 -7.26
#